data_AF-A0A0D0D785-F1
#
_entry.id   AF-A0A0D0D785-F1
#
_cell.length_a   1.000
_cell.length_b   1.000
_cell.length_c   1.000
_cell.angle_alpha   90.00
_cell.angle_beta   90.00
_cell.angle_gamma   90.00
#
_symmetry.space_group_name_H-M   'P 1'
#
loop_
_entity.id
_entity.type
_entity.pdbx_description
1 polymer ?
#
loop_
_entity_poly.entity_id
_entity_poly.type
_entity_poly.pdbx_seq_one_letter_code
_entity_poly.pdbx_strand_id
1 'polypeptide(L)'
;MPPHTSQEMRERMVHWHEQLGKSTSEISELAGCSERTVCNVLRLHGKYGTVQNPLSRPRGGPRVLNTGDMNYLSSVLTANPSPYLDKLQDCLSQSRGVDVSIATIC
;
A
#
# COMPACT_ATOMS: atom_id res chain seq x y z
N MET A 1 -5.12 -5.98 10.44
CA MET A 1 -6.15 -5.15 11.09
C MET A 1 -6.59 -4.08 10.10
N PRO A 2 -7.89 -4.01 9.74
CA PRO A 2 -8.40 -2.90 8.93
C PRO A 2 -8.13 -1.58 9.67
N PRO A 3 -7.85 -0.48 8.97
CA PRO A 3 -7.66 0.81 9.63
C PRO A 3 -8.94 1.14 10.40
N HIS A 4 -8.86 1.21 11.73
CA HIS A 4 -9.98 1.50 12.65
C HIS A 4 -10.60 2.90 12.47
N THR A 5 -10.19 3.64 11.45
CA THR A 5 -10.71 4.95 11.10
C THR A 5 -10.84 5.00 9.59
N SER A 6 -12.08 4.89 9.09
CA SER A 6 -12.39 5.23 7.70
C SER A 6 -11.95 6.66 7.42
N GLN A 7 -11.66 6.97 6.15
CA GLN A 7 -11.27 8.33 5.75
C GLN A 7 -12.30 9.37 6.21
N GLU A 8 -13.58 9.07 6.01
CA GLU A 8 -14.70 9.92 6.45
C GLU A 8 -14.68 10.21 7.95
N MET A 9 -14.29 9.24 8.79
CA MET A 9 -14.22 9.44 10.23
C MET A 9 -13.13 10.45 10.58
N ARG A 10 -11.99 10.43 9.89
CA ARG A 10 -10.91 11.37 10.14
C ARG A 10 -11.25 12.78 9.66
N GLU A 11 -11.96 12.90 8.55
CA GLU A 11 -12.48 14.18 8.06
C GLU A 11 -13.48 14.80 9.06
N ARG A 12 -14.35 13.97 9.67
CA ARG A 12 -15.24 14.43 10.75
C ARG A 12 -14.47 14.90 11.99
N MET A 13 -13.39 14.23 12.39
CA MET A 13 -12.54 14.67 13.50
C MET A 13 -11.97 16.07 13.25
N VAL A 14 -11.52 16.35 12.03
CA VAL A 14 -11.03 17.68 11.63
C VAL A 14 -12.16 18.71 11.68
N HIS A 15 -13.33 18.37 11.14
CA HIS A 15 -14.49 19.25 11.17
C HIS A 15 -14.93 19.60 12.60
N TRP A 16 -14.97 18.63 13.52
CA TRP A 16 -15.31 18.89 14.93
C TRP A 16 -14.29 19.77 15.64
N HIS A 17 -13.02 19.67 15.26
CA HIS A 17 -11.97 20.50 15.83
C HIS A 17 -12.01 21.94 15.28
N GLU A 18 -12.14 22.11 13.96
CA GLU A 18 -12.06 23.44 13.32
C GLU A 18 -13.38 24.22 13.37
N GLN A 19 -14.53 23.55 13.19
CA GLN A 19 -15.83 24.22 13.12
C GLN A 19 -16.54 24.28 14.48
N LEU A 20 -16.41 23.23 15.31
CA LEU A 20 -17.06 23.17 16.61
C LEU A 20 -16.13 23.51 17.78
N GLY A 21 -14.81 23.65 17.55
CA GLY A 21 -13.84 23.99 18.60
C GLY A 21 -13.73 22.94 19.70
N LYS A 22 -14.09 21.67 19.42
CA LYS A 22 -14.10 20.61 20.43
C LYS A 22 -12.70 20.19 20.84
N SER A 23 -12.57 19.81 22.10
CA SER A 23 -11.31 19.29 22.64
C SER A 23 -10.97 17.91 22.06
N THR A 24 -9.67 17.57 22.04
CA THR A 24 -9.20 16.26 21.53
C THR A 24 -9.78 15.09 22.33
N SER A 25 -10.06 15.28 23.63
CA SER A 25 -10.70 14.29 24.50
C SER A 25 -12.13 14.01 24.06
N GLU A 26 -12.95 15.03 23.85
CA GLU A 26 -14.34 14.88 23.37
C GLU A 26 -14.40 14.23 21.99
N ILE A 27 -13.49 14.62 21.08
CA ILE A 27 -13.41 14.03 19.74
C ILE A 27 -13.04 12.54 19.83
N SER A 28 -12.18 12.17 20.78
CA SER A 28 -11.78 10.78 21.00
C SER A 28 -12.95 9.92 21.50
N GLU A 29 -13.76 10.45 22.41
CA GLU A 29 -14.98 9.80 22.92
C GLU A 29 -16.04 9.68 21.81
N LEU A 30 -16.28 10.75 21.05
CA LEU A 30 -17.24 10.76 19.94
C LEU A 30 -16.86 9.80 18.82
N ALA A 31 -15.57 9.69 18.51
CA ALA A 31 -15.08 8.80 17.46
C ALA A 31 -14.79 7.37 17.94
N GLY A 32 -14.89 7.09 19.24
CA GLY A 32 -14.52 5.79 19.83
C GLY A 32 -13.04 5.42 19.57
N CYS A 33 -12.16 6.42 19.49
CA CYS A 33 -10.76 6.25 19.12
C CYS A 33 -9.85 6.79 20.22
N SER A 34 -8.59 6.34 20.26
CA SER A 34 -7.62 6.93 21.20
C SER A 34 -7.35 8.41 20.88
N GLU A 35 -7.14 9.23 21.90
CA GLU A 35 -6.71 10.63 21.75
C GLU A 35 -5.46 10.76 20.88
N ARG A 36 -4.54 9.79 20.96
CA ARG A 36 -3.32 9.74 20.14
C ARG A 36 -3.65 9.69 18.65
N THR A 37 -4.72 9.00 18.27
CA THR A 37 -5.20 8.94 16.88
C THR A 37 -5.71 10.30 16.44
N VAL A 38 -6.50 10.97 17.28
CA VAL A 38 -7.04 12.31 17.01
C VAL A 38 -5.91 13.32 16.84
N CYS A 39 -4.95 13.35 17.77
CA CYS A 39 -3.78 14.22 17.69
C CYS A 39 -2.95 13.96 16.43
N ASN A 40 -2.75 12.70 16.03
CA ASN A 40 -2.05 12.37 14.80
C ASN A 40 -2.78 12.86 13.56
N VAL A 41 -4.10 12.72 13.52
CA VAL A 41 -4.97 13.19 12.43
C VAL A 41 -4.90 14.72 12.31
N LEU A 42 -5.09 15.44 13.41
CA LEU A 42 -5.03 16.91 13.43
C LEU A 42 -3.64 17.42 13.05
N ARG A 43 -2.57 16.78 13.54
CA ARG A 43 -1.20 17.12 13.16
C ARG A 43 -0.93 16.88 11.68
N LEU A 44 -1.46 15.80 11.11
CA LEU A 44 -1.32 15.50 9.68
C LEU A 44 -2.07 16.54 8.84
N HIS A 45 -3.30 16.89 9.24
CA HIS A 45 -4.10 17.93 8.60
C HIS A 45 -3.39 19.29 8.63
N GLY A 46 -2.87 19.72 9.79
CA GLY A 46 -2.14 20.98 9.90
C GLY A 46 -0.84 21.01 9.09
N LYS A 47 -0.19 19.86 8.87
CA LYS A 47 1.09 19.78 8.13
C LYS A 47 0.92 19.65 6.61
N TYR A 48 -0.09 18.91 6.16
CA TYR A 48 -0.25 18.54 4.74
C TYR A 48 -1.59 18.98 4.13
N GLY A 49 -2.52 19.52 4.91
CA GLY A 49 -3.88 19.85 4.48
C GLY A 49 -4.73 18.61 4.16
N THR A 50 -4.25 17.41 4.48
CA THR A 50 -4.89 16.15 4.14
C THR A 50 -4.96 15.22 5.34
N VAL A 51 -6.05 14.47 5.43
CA VAL A 51 -6.26 13.48 6.51
C VAL A 51 -5.64 12.12 6.18
N GLN A 52 -5.21 11.97 4.93
CA GLN A 52 -4.42 10.86 4.43
C GLN A 52 -2.99 11.32 4.21
N ASN A 53 -2.02 10.51 4.59
CA ASN A 53 -0.62 10.89 4.45
C ASN A 53 -0.27 10.89 2.94
N PRO A 54 0.06 12.04 2.34
CA PRO A 54 0.37 12.11 0.91
C PRO A 54 1.69 11.40 0.56
N LEU A 55 2.55 11.17 1.56
CA LEU A 55 3.80 10.43 1.43
C LEU A 55 3.61 8.91 1.60
N SER A 56 2.35 8.44 1.72
CA SER A 56 2.06 7.01 1.76
C SER A 56 2.38 6.39 0.41
N ARG A 57 3.57 5.80 0.29
CA ARG A 57 3.86 4.95 -0.87
C ARG A 57 2.98 3.70 -0.79
N PRO A 58 2.49 3.19 -1.94
CA PRO A 58 1.89 1.87 -1.99
C PRO A 58 2.80 0.86 -1.28
N ARG A 59 2.22 -0.04 -0.49
CA ARG A 59 3.00 -1.13 0.10
C ARG A 59 3.46 -2.05 -1.04
N GLY A 60 4.78 -2.21 -1.16
CA GLY A 60 5.43 -2.98 -2.22
C GLY A 60 6.31 -2.10 -3.11
N GLY A 61 7.52 -2.56 -3.42
CA GLY A 61 8.36 -1.94 -4.42
C GLY A 61 7.74 -2.07 -5.82
N PRO A 62 8.16 -1.25 -6.79
CA PRO A 62 7.76 -1.44 -8.19
C PRO A 62 8.06 -2.89 -8.60
N ARG A 63 7.06 -3.57 -9.16
CA ARG A 63 7.22 -4.95 -9.63
C ARG A 63 8.24 -4.96 -10.76
N VAL A 64 9.28 -5.76 -10.62
CA VAL A 64 10.27 -5.99 -11.69
C VAL A 64 9.65 -6.74 -12.86
N LEU A 65 8.72 -7.66 -12.57
CA LEU A 65 7.98 -8.42 -13.58
C LEU A 65 6.67 -7.71 -13.97
N ASN A 66 6.48 -7.52 -15.27
CA ASN A 66 5.23 -6.99 -15.81
C ASN A 66 4.20 -8.13 -15.98
N THR A 67 2.93 -7.79 -16.10
CA THR A 67 1.83 -8.74 -16.39
C THR A 67 2.11 -9.57 -17.65
N GLY A 68 2.76 -8.98 -18.66
CA GLY A 68 3.18 -9.68 -19.87
C GLY A 68 4.27 -10.73 -19.65
N ASP A 69 5.11 -10.58 -18.63
CA ASP A 69 6.17 -11.53 -18.27
C ASP A 69 5.58 -12.67 -17.44
N MET A 70 4.62 -12.38 -16.57
CA MET A 70 3.88 -13.41 -15.84
C MET A 70 3.04 -14.31 -16.74
N ASN A 71 2.42 -13.74 -17.78
CA ASN A 71 1.69 -14.53 -18.78
C ASN A 71 2.64 -15.45 -19.57
N TYR A 72 3.82 -14.95 -19.93
CA TYR A 72 4.85 -15.75 -20.60
C TYR A 72 5.34 -16.89 -19.71
N LEU A 73 5.69 -16.60 -18.45
CA LEU A 73 6.06 -17.61 -17.46
C LEU A 73 4.98 -18.69 -17.32
N SER A 74 3.71 -18.29 -17.26
CA SER A 74 2.58 -19.22 -17.16
C SER A 74 2.46 -20.11 -18.40
N SER A 75 2.66 -19.56 -19.60
CA SER A 75 2.68 -20.35 -20.85
C SER A 75 3.86 -21.31 -20.92
N VAL A 76 5.05 -20.90 -20.47
CA VAL A 76 6.25 -21.75 -20.42
C VAL A 76 6.06 -22.90 -19.44
N LEU A 77 5.52 -22.63 -18.24
CA LEU A 77 5.20 -23.65 -17.24
C LEU A 77 4.10 -24.62 -17.72
N THR A 78 3.13 -24.13 -18.50
CA THR A 78 2.08 -24.98 -19.08
C THR A 78 2.64 -25.89 -20.18
N ALA A 79 3.61 -25.41 -20.97
CA ALA A 79 4.24 -26.19 -22.03
C ALA A 79 5.29 -27.19 -21.49
N ASN A 80 5.98 -26.84 -20.40
CA ASN A 80 6.93 -27.71 -19.71
C ASN A 80 6.81 -27.49 -18.19
N PRO A 81 6.26 -28.45 -17.42
CA PRO A 81 6.08 -28.30 -15.97
C PRO A 81 7.34 -28.56 -15.13
N SER A 82 8.48 -28.91 -15.75
CA SER A 82 9.74 -29.27 -15.06
C SER A 82 10.98 -28.38 -15.31
N PRO A 83 10.92 -27.14 -15.84
CA PRO A 83 12.11 -26.34 -16.00
C PRO A 83 12.62 -25.89 -14.62
N TYR A 84 13.90 -26.17 -14.36
CA TYR A 84 14.63 -25.57 -13.24
C TYR A 84 14.51 -24.04 -13.30
N LEU A 85 14.41 -23.38 -12.15
CA LEU A 85 14.22 -21.92 -12.05
C LEU A 85 15.28 -21.11 -12.81
N ASP A 86 16.50 -21.63 -12.88
CA ASP A 86 17.62 -21.05 -13.65
C ASP A 86 17.33 -20.99 -15.16
N LYS A 87 16.67 -22.03 -15.72
CA LYS A 87 16.25 -22.03 -17.13
C LYS A 87 15.14 -21.03 -17.43
N LEU A 88 14.26 -20.78 -16.45
CA LEU A 88 13.21 -19.76 -16.57
C LEU A 88 13.82 -18.35 -16.56
N GLN A 89 14.84 -18.11 -15.73
CA GLN A 89 15.59 -16.85 -15.73
C GLN A 89 16.30 -16.63 -17.08
N ASP A 90 16.95 -17.68 -17.61
CA ASP A 90 17.62 -17.61 -18.91
C ASP A 90 16.63 -17.34 -20.06
N CYS A 91 15.45 -18.00 -20.05
CA CYS A 91 14.38 -17.75 -21.02
C CYS A 91 13.79 -16.34 -20.92
N LEU A 92 13.60 -15.80 -19.70
CA LEU A 92 13.14 -14.43 -19.49
C LEU A 92 14.19 -13.41 -19.95
N SER A 93 15.46 -13.68 -19.67
CA SER A 93 16.57 -12.82 -20.09
C SER A 93 16.70 -12.80 -21.61
N GLN A 94 16.62 -13.95 -22.27
CA GLN A 94 16.73 -14.06 -23.74
C GLN A 94 15.50 -13.54 -24.48
N SER A 95 14.29 -13.79 -23.97
CA SER A 95 13.05 -13.41 -24.67
C SER A 95 12.56 -12.00 -24.35
N ARG A 96 12.83 -11.47 -23.16
CA ARG A 96 12.28 -10.19 -22.67
C ARG A 96 13.36 -9.21 -22.20
N GLY A 97 14.62 -9.62 -22.09
CA GLY A 97 15.70 -8.77 -21.58
C GLY A 97 15.54 -8.40 -20.10
N VAL A 98 14.76 -9.18 -19.34
CA VAL A 98 14.50 -8.92 -17.92
C VAL A 98 15.35 -9.88 -17.09
N ASP A 99 16.39 -9.34 -16.46
CA ASP A 99 17.17 -10.08 -15.46
C ASP A 99 16.43 -10.03 -14.11
N VAL A 100 16.01 -11.19 -13.63
CA VAL A 100 15.31 -11.36 -12.35
C VAL A 100 16.04 -12.38 -11.50
N SER A 101 16.28 -12.05 -10.23
CA SER A 101 16.85 -13.02 -9.29
C SER A 101 15.90 -14.20 -9.08
N ILE A 102 16.43 -15.41 -8.88
CA ILE A 102 15.64 -16.63 -8.60
C ILE A 102 14.62 -16.43 -7.46
N ALA A 103 14.99 -15.65 -6.43
CA ALA A 103 14.11 -15.29 -5.32
C ALA A 103 12.89 -14.42 -5.71
N THR A 104 12.87 -13.86 -6.93
CA THR A 104 11.73 -13.13 -7.51
C THR A 104 10.76 -14.07 -8.22
N ILE A 105 11.21 -15.28 -8.58
CA ILE A 105 10.45 -16.31 -9.30
C ILE A 105 9.79 -17.31 -8.32
N CYS A 106 10.40 -17.54 -7.14
CA CYS A 106 9.81 -18.32 -6.03
C CYS A 106 8.75 -17.52 -5.26
#